data_AF-A0A552JY26-F1
#
_entry.id   AF-A0A552JY26-F1
#
_cell.length_a   1.000
_cell.length_b   1.000
_cell.length_c   1.000
_cell.angle_alpha   90.00
_cell.angle_beta   90.00
_cell.angle_gamma   90.00
#
_symmetry.space_group_name_H-M   'P 1'
#
loop_
_entity.id
_entity.type
_entity.pdbx_description
1 polymer ?
#
loop_
_entity_poly.entity_id
_entity_poly.type
_entity_poly.pdbx_seq_one_letter_code
_entity_poly.pdbx_strand_id
1 'polypeptide(L)' 'MKTDKIFYTLFQVFPELLFQLLGESPNLAQNYQFKSVEI' A
#
# COMPACT_ATOMS: atom_id res chain seq x y z
N MET A 1 6.44 -14.60 0.20
CA MET A 1 6.59 -13.54 -0.81
C MET A 1 7.99 -12.97 -0.64
N LYS A 2 8.92 -13.14 -1.59
CA LYS A 2 10.22 -12.45 -1.54
C LYS A 2 9.90 -10.98 -1.77
N THR A 3 9.69 -10.24 -0.69
CA THR A 3 9.33 -8.83 -0.70
C THR A 3 10.56 -8.06 -1.13
N ASP A 4 10.71 -7.87 -2.44
CA ASP A 4 11.56 -6.80 -2.95
C ASP A 4 11.11 -5.53 -2.24
N LYS A 5 12.01 -4.93 -1.45
CA LYS A 5 11.82 -3.67 -0.70
C LYS A 5 11.12 -2.59 -1.52
N ILE A 6 11.24 -2.67 -2.85
CA ILE A 6 10.60 -1.83 -3.84
C ILE A 6 9.08 -1.78 -3.65
N PHE A 7 8.39 -2.92 -3.52
CA PHE A 7 6.93 -2.91 -3.34
C PHE A 7 6.52 -2.28 -2.02
N TYR A 8 7.26 -2.59 -0.95
CA TYR A 8 7.05 -1.97 0.36
C TYR A 8 7.20 -0.45 0.30
N THR A 9 8.27 0.03 -0.33
CA THR A 9 8.54 1.46 -0.49
C THR A 9 7.49 2.11 -1.40
N LEU A 10 7.11 1.44 -2.49
CA LEU A 10 6.12 1.93 -3.44
C LEU A 10 4.77 2.12 -2.77
N PHE A 11 4.26 1.16 -2.00
CA PHE A 11 2.99 1.29 -1.30
C PHE A 11 3.07 2.21 -0.07
N GLN A 12 4.26 2.42 0.50
CA GLN A 12 4.48 3.44 1.52
C GLN A 12 4.41 4.86 0.94
N VAL A 13 4.91 5.08 -0.28
CA VAL A 13 4.85 6.38 -0.97
C VAL A 13 3.50 6.58 -1.67
N PHE A 14 2.92 5.51 -2.21
CA PHE A 14 1.68 5.50 -2.98
C PHE A 14 0.70 4.44 -2.44
N PRO A 15 0.05 4.71 -1.30
CA PRO A 15 -0.90 3.77 -0.70
C PRO A 15 -2.15 3.58 -1.57
N GLU A 16 -2.54 4.59 -2.36
CA GLU A 16 -3.68 4.53 -3.31
C GLU A 16 -3.56 3.38 -4.32
N LEU A 17 -2.34 3.07 -4.73
CA LEU A 17 -2.04 2.06 -5.73
C LEU A 17 -2.49 0.66 -5.25
N LEU A 18 -2.42 0.41 -3.94
CA LEU A 18 -2.92 -0.80 -3.31
C LEU A 18 -4.44 -0.94 -3.54
N PHE A 19 -5.19 0.12 -3.23
CA PHE A 19 -6.65 0.14 -3.37
C PHE A 19 -7.07 0.03 -4.84
N GLN A 20 -6.36 0.68 -5.75
CA GLN A 20 -6.61 0.52 -7.18
C GLN A 20 -6.38 -0.92 -7.67
N LEU A 21 -5.32 -1.60 -7.20
CA LEU A 21 -5.10 -3.02 -7.52
C LEU A 21 -6.19 -3.93 -6.95
N LEU A 22 -6.74 -3.55 -5.79
CA LEU A 22 -7.86 -4.25 -5.16
C LEU A 22 -9.22 -3.95 -5.84
N GLY A 23 -9.28 -3.00 -6.78
CA GLY A 23 -10.53 -2.54 -7.40
C GLY A 23 -11.36 -1.61 -6.50
N GLU A 24 -10.74 -1.10 -5.44
CA GLU A 24 -11.34 -0.23 -4.43
C GLU A 24 -11.08 1.24 -4.71
N SER A 25 -11.86 2.12 -4.07
CA SER A 25 -11.70 3.57 -4.25
C SER A 25 -10.37 4.06 -3.67
N PRO A 26 -9.56 4.83 -4.41
CA PRO A 26 -8.30 5.40 -3.90
C PRO A 26 -8.53 6.37 -2.73
N ASN A 27 -9.73 6.90 -2.55
CA ASN A 27 -10.08 7.73 -1.39
C ASN A 27 -9.92 6.99 -0.05
N LEU A 28 -10.01 5.66 -0.05
CA LEU A 28 -9.75 4.85 1.15
C LEU A 28 -8.29 4.99 1.62
N ALA A 29 -7.37 5.31 0.71
CA ALA A 29 -5.97 5.50 1.04
C ALA A 29 -5.70 6.79 1.83
N GLN A 30 -6.57 7.81 1.75
CA GLN A 30 -6.37 9.08 2.47
C GLN A 30 -6.33 8.88 3.99
N ASN A 31 -7.08 7.89 4.49
CA ASN A 31 -7.10 7.51 5.91
C ASN A 31 -6.25 6.27 6.20
N TYR A 32 -5.60 5.70 5.19
CA TYR A 32 -4.80 4.51 5.33
C TYR A 32 -3.32 4.86 5.51
N GLN A 33 -2.81 4.66 6.72
CA GLN A 33 -1.36 4.67 6.95
C GLN A 33 -0.78 3.30 6.63
N PHE A 34 0.01 3.23 5.56
CA PHE A 34 0.81 2.05 5.25
C PHE A 34 1.91 1.89 6.32
N LYS A 35 1.60 1.15 7.39
CA LYS A 35 2.59 0.71 8.39
C LYS A 35 3.01 -0.70 8.06
N SER A 36 4.32 -0.89 7.91
CA SER A 36 4.94 -2.22 7.90
C SER A 36 4.80 -2.81 9.30
N VAL A 37 3.68 -3.46 9.59
CA VAL A 37 3.51 -4.24 10.81
C VAL A 37 4.02 -5.64 10.50
N GLU A 38 5.18 -6.01 11.04
CA GLU A 38 5.56 -7.42 11.13
C GLU A 38 4.62 -8.07 12.15
N ILE A 39 3.75 -8.97 11.68
CA ILE A 39 2.89 -9.84 12.51
C ILE A 39 3.43 -11.26 12.39
#